data_AF-E4XER4-F1
#
_entry.id   AF-E4XER4-F1
#
_cell.length_a   1.000
_cell.length_b   1.000
_cell.length_c   1.000
_cell.angle_alpha   90.00
_cell.angle_beta   90.00
_cell.angle_gamma   90.00
#
_symmetry.space_group_name_H-M   'P 1'
#
loop_
_entity.id
_entity.type
_entity.pdbx_description
1 polymer ?
#
loop_
_entity_poly.entity_id
_entity_poly.type
_entity_poly.pdbx_seq_one_letter_code
_entity_poly.pdbx_strand_id
1 'polypeptide(L)'
;MNFITSMIQERTNELLKKNSKKTKKLETEEKVSTPVDDLVADVESLKLKSKKCGQQLEASANFKDLIAMCGKAETELIKFLQENNSTDFIFQRIMNKTRENAIFDLEQKRSNSRILCSRTDKAIAILLKDKEAADDRIKNIKRKTRQVLEKTSDENKEGESVAGECEICFEKYDNKDHRHSAITACGHRFGSSCIKLVEYLYKIFMESVNFNQIKKTFEINAKCPKCNRLFTNDQILNLF
;
A
#
# COMPACT_ATOMS: atom_id res chain seq x y z
N MET A 1 -24.14 -10.56 44.39
CA MET A 1 -24.12 -10.89 42.95
C MET A 1 -24.42 -9.70 42.01
N ASN A 2 -24.55 -8.45 42.48
CA ASN A 2 -25.00 -7.34 41.61
C ASN A 2 -23.89 -6.44 41.02
N PHE A 3 -22.65 -6.55 41.52
CA PHE A 3 -21.55 -5.66 41.08
C PHE A 3 -21.00 -6.03 39.70
N ILE A 4 -20.84 -7.33 39.43
CA ILE A 4 -20.31 -7.83 38.16
C ILE A 4 -21.29 -7.55 37.02
N THR A 5 -22.59 -7.73 37.26
CA THR A 5 -23.64 -7.44 36.27
C THR A 5 -23.70 -5.95 35.92
N SER A 6 -23.54 -5.07 36.91
CA SER A 6 -23.47 -3.61 36.68
C SER A 6 -22.27 -3.23 35.82
N MET A 7 -21.09 -3.79 36.09
CA MET A 7 -19.89 -3.52 35.30
C MET A 7 -20.01 -4.02 33.86
N ILE A 8 -20.64 -5.18 33.64
CA ILE A 8 -20.86 -5.72 32.28
C ILE A 8 -21.85 -4.83 31.52
N GLN A 9 -22.95 -4.42 32.15
CA GLN A 9 -23.97 -3.56 31.55
C GLN A 9 -23.38 -2.21 31.12
N GLU A 10 -22.56 -1.59 31.97
CA GLU A 10 -21.92 -0.30 31.72
C GLU A 10 -20.92 -0.38 30.56
N ARG A 11 -20.12 -1.45 30.51
CA ARG A 11 -19.14 -1.68 29.44
C ARG A 11 -19.81 -1.99 28.09
N THR A 12 -20.95 -2.67 28.09
CA THR A 12 -21.75 -2.90 26.87
C THR A 12 -22.36 -1.60 26.35
N ASN A 13 -22.84 -0.73 27.24
CA ASN A 13 -23.40 0.57 26.85
C ASN A 13 -22.32 1.53 26.29
N GLU A 14 -21.11 1.49 26.81
CA GLU A 14 -19.98 2.24 26.25
C GLU A 14 -19.60 1.78 24.83
N LEU A 15 -19.60 0.46 24.59
CA LEU A 15 -19.31 -0.10 23.27
C LEU A 15 -20.36 0.27 22.23
N LEU A 16 -21.65 0.27 22.62
CA LEU A 16 -22.75 0.71 21.75
C LEU A 16 -22.64 2.20 21.40
N LYS A 17 -22.29 3.07 22.37
CA LYS A 17 -22.04 4.50 22.11
C LYS A 17 -20.82 4.73 21.20
N LYS A 18 -19.75 3.94 21.33
CA LYS A 18 -18.57 4.02 20.45
C LYS A 18 -18.90 3.60 19.01
N ASN A 19 -19.71 2.57 18.83
CA ASN A 19 -20.12 2.13 17.49
C ASN A 19 -21.08 3.10 16.80
N SER A 20 -22.01 3.71 17.55
CA SER A 20 -22.92 4.76 17.03
C SER A 20 -22.19 6.02 16.54
N LYS A 21 -21.06 6.39 17.16
CA LYS A 21 -20.23 7.52 16.69
C LYS A 21 -19.36 7.17 15.48
N LYS A 22 -19.06 5.88 15.28
CA LYS A 22 -18.24 5.41 14.15
C LYS A 22 -19.06 5.28 12.85
N THR A 23 -20.37 5.05 12.94
CA THR A 23 -21.27 5.00 11.78
C THR A 23 -21.66 6.36 11.22
N LYS A 24 -21.44 7.47 11.94
CA LYS A 24 -21.67 8.85 11.43
C LYS A 24 -20.47 9.50 10.75
N LYS A 25 -19.35 8.79 10.59
CA LYS A 25 -18.09 9.33 10.01
C LYS A 25 -17.66 8.61 8.73
N LEU A 26 -18.60 7.97 8.03
CA LEU A 26 -18.38 7.14 6.85
C LEU A 26 -19.16 7.68 5.64
N GLU A 27 -19.01 8.98 5.38
CA GLU A 27 -19.34 9.62 4.11
C GLU A 27 -18.24 10.66 3.81
N THR A 28 -17.02 10.16 3.62
CA THR A 28 -15.95 10.89 2.93
C THR A 28 -15.12 9.85 2.22
N GLU A 29 -15.04 9.99 0.90
CA GLU A 29 -14.32 9.13 -0.03
C GLU A 29 -12.84 9.02 0.38
N GLU A 30 -12.51 7.92 1.04
CA GLU A 30 -11.14 7.53 1.29
C GLU A 30 -10.84 6.34 0.38
N LYS A 31 -9.90 6.53 -0.55
CA LYS A 31 -9.36 5.46 -1.40
C LYS A 31 -8.97 4.30 -0.50
N VAL A 32 -9.73 3.22 -0.58
CA VAL A 32 -9.48 1.99 0.18
C VAL A 32 -8.17 1.38 -0.36
N SER A 33 -7.04 1.78 0.22
CA SER A 33 -5.84 0.95 0.23
C SER A 33 -6.24 -0.40 0.79
N THR A 34 -6.08 -1.47 0.02
CA THR A 34 -6.49 -2.78 0.50
C THR A 34 -5.48 -3.27 1.54
N PRO A 35 -5.91 -3.90 2.65
CA PRO A 35 -5.01 -4.42 3.68
C PRO A 35 -3.94 -5.42 3.16
N VAL A 36 -4.13 -5.92 1.93
CA VAL A 36 -3.20 -6.83 1.24
C VAL A 36 -1.99 -6.08 0.72
N ASP A 37 -2.14 -4.84 0.28
CA ASP A 37 -1.04 -4.03 -0.27
C ASP A 37 -0.05 -3.62 0.83
N ASP A 38 -0.56 -3.29 2.02
CA ASP A 38 0.25 -2.99 3.21
C ASP A 38 1.03 -4.24 3.68
N LEU A 39 0.40 -5.42 3.66
CA LEU A 39 1.06 -6.69 4.02
C LEU A 39 2.13 -7.11 3.01
N VAL A 40 1.93 -6.82 1.72
CA VAL A 40 2.93 -7.08 0.67
C VAL A 40 4.16 -6.19 0.88
N ALA A 41 3.96 -4.90 1.16
CA ALA A 41 5.04 -3.98 1.46
C ALA A 41 5.85 -4.41 2.70
N ASP A 42 5.16 -4.89 3.75
CA ASP A 42 5.82 -5.41 4.96
C ASP A 42 6.65 -6.68 4.70
N VAL A 43 6.12 -7.61 3.89
CA VAL A 43 6.86 -8.83 3.51
C VAL A 43 8.08 -8.52 2.65
N GLU A 44 7.97 -7.59 1.69
CA GLU A 44 9.09 -7.16 0.86
C GLU A 44 10.16 -6.41 1.67
N SER A 45 9.74 -5.54 2.59
CA SER A 45 10.61 -4.84 3.54
C SER A 45 11.39 -5.82 4.43
N LEU A 46 10.73 -6.87 4.94
CA LEU A 46 11.37 -7.91 5.74
C LEU A 46 12.32 -8.79 4.93
N LYS A 47 11.97 -9.16 3.69
CA LYS A 47 12.87 -9.88 2.78
C LYS A 47 14.13 -9.07 2.47
N LEU A 48 13.99 -7.76 2.25
CA LEU A 48 15.12 -6.87 2.03
C LEU A 48 16.01 -6.74 3.27
N LYS A 49 15.42 -6.65 4.47
CA LYS A 49 16.15 -6.64 5.75
C LYS A 49 16.90 -7.95 6.00
N SER A 50 16.28 -9.10 5.72
CA SER A 50 16.93 -10.42 5.82
C SER A 50 18.13 -10.53 4.87
N LYS A 51 17.97 -10.12 3.60
CA LYS A 51 19.04 -10.12 2.61
C LYS A 51 20.19 -9.16 3.00
N LYS A 52 19.88 -7.96 3.51
CA LYS A 52 20.88 -7.02 4.04
C LYS A 52 21.62 -7.57 5.27
N CYS A 53 20.93 -8.29 6.14
CA CYS A 53 21.55 -8.92 7.31
C CYS A 53 22.55 -10.02 6.89
N GLY A 54 22.19 -10.85 5.90
CA GLY A 54 23.11 -11.83 5.30
C GLY A 54 24.32 -11.19 4.61
N GLN A 55 24.12 -10.07 3.90
CA GLN A 55 25.21 -9.32 3.25
C GLN A 55 26.09 -8.55 4.24
N GLN A 56 25.56 -8.05 5.36
CA GLN A 56 26.35 -7.41 6.42
C GLN A 56 27.27 -8.40 7.14
N LEU A 57 26.92 -9.69 7.16
CA LEU A 57 27.79 -10.76 7.64
C LEU A 57 28.99 -11.03 6.72
N GLU A 58 28.86 -10.78 5.41
CA GLU A 58 29.94 -10.95 4.42
C GLU A 58 30.73 -9.65 4.14
N ALA A 59 30.11 -8.48 4.32
CA ALA A 59 30.65 -7.17 3.93
C ALA A 59 31.26 -6.35 5.08
N SER A 60 31.53 -6.96 6.23
CA SER A 60 32.31 -6.29 7.27
C SER A 60 33.78 -6.21 6.85
N ALA A 61 34.13 -5.23 6.02
CA ALA A 61 35.51 -4.83 5.71
C ALA A 61 36.33 -4.62 7.00
N ASN A 62 35.65 -4.11 8.04
CA ASN A 62 36.17 -3.99 9.40
C ASN A 62 36.66 -5.31 10.02
N PHE A 63 36.19 -6.49 9.56
CA PHE A 63 36.63 -7.78 10.09
C PHE A 63 37.95 -8.23 9.47
N LYS A 64 38.15 -8.00 8.17
CA LYS A 64 39.44 -8.25 7.51
C LYS A 64 40.50 -7.29 8.02
N ASP A 65 40.14 -6.02 8.22
CA ASP A 65 41.05 -5.02 8.78
C ASP A 65 41.36 -5.28 10.26
N LEU A 66 40.38 -5.74 11.07
CA LEU A 66 40.67 -6.21 12.43
C LEU A 66 41.62 -7.41 12.44
N ILE A 67 41.40 -8.40 11.57
CA ILE A 67 42.28 -9.57 11.46
C ILE A 67 43.70 -9.14 11.07
N ALA A 68 43.83 -8.21 10.12
CA ALA A 68 45.13 -7.68 9.70
C ALA A 68 45.83 -6.87 10.81
N MET A 69 45.07 -6.06 11.57
CA MET A 69 45.60 -5.32 12.72
C MET A 69 46.03 -6.25 13.86
N CYS A 70 45.21 -7.26 14.18
CA CYS A 70 45.57 -8.29 15.18
C CYS A 70 46.82 -9.05 14.75
N GLY A 71 46.95 -9.40 13.47
CA GLY A 71 48.14 -10.09 12.95
C GLY A 71 49.42 -9.26 13.05
N LYS A 72 49.35 -7.93 12.82
CA LYS A 72 50.50 -7.02 13.01
C LYS A 72 50.88 -6.86 14.48
N ALA A 73 49.90 -6.69 15.36
CA ALA A 73 50.15 -6.60 16.80
C ALA A 73 50.74 -7.91 17.35
N GLU A 74 50.25 -9.07 16.87
CA GLU A 74 50.77 -10.39 17.23
C GLU A 74 52.24 -10.57 16.79
N THR A 75 52.61 -10.06 15.60
CA THR A 75 54.01 -10.15 15.12
C THR A 75 54.97 -9.24 15.87
N GLU A 76 54.59 -8.00 16.18
CA GLU A 76 55.44 -7.09 16.97
C GLU A 76 55.66 -7.60 18.40
N LEU A 77 54.63 -8.20 18.99
CA LEU A 77 54.68 -8.70 20.35
C LEU A 77 55.52 -9.98 20.46
N ILE A 78 55.39 -10.91 19.49
CA ILE A 78 56.29 -12.08 19.39
C ILE A 78 57.76 -11.66 19.31
N LYS A 79 58.07 -10.60 18.55
CA LYS A 79 59.44 -10.08 18.40
C LYS A 79 60.01 -9.58 19.73
N PHE A 80 59.23 -8.83 20.49
CA PHE A 80 59.61 -8.30 21.81
C PHE A 80 59.87 -9.41 22.85
N LEU A 81 59.26 -10.59 22.68
CA LEU A 81 59.35 -11.70 23.64
C LEU A 81 60.47 -12.67 23.32
N GLN A 82 60.80 -12.85 22.04
CA GLN A 82 62.02 -13.55 21.63
C GLN A 82 63.28 -12.86 22.16
N GLU A 83 63.23 -11.55 22.39
CA GLU A 83 64.29 -10.76 23.01
C GLU A 83 64.36 -10.97 24.54
N ASN A 84 63.32 -11.53 25.16
CA ASN A 84 63.19 -11.72 26.60
C ASN A 84 62.84 -13.20 26.94
N ASN A 85 63.84 -14.09 26.90
CA ASN A 85 63.74 -15.56 26.99
C ASN A 85 62.89 -16.18 28.15
N SER A 86 62.44 -15.41 29.15
CA SER A 86 61.59 -15.87 30.26
C SER A 86 60.11 -15.49 30.11
N THR A 87 59.77 -14.54 29.23
CA THR A 87 58.40 -14.03 29.08
C THR A 87 57.59 -14.76 28.01
N ASP A 88 58.24 -15.55 27.17
CA ASP A 88 57.65 -16.19 25.99
C ASP A 88 56.55 -17.21 26.37
N PHE A 89 56.74 -17.98 27.44
CA PHE A 89 55.73 -18.94 27.93
C PHE A 89 54.48 -18.26 28.53
N ILE A 90 54.68 -17.23 29.36
CA ILE A 90 53.57 -16.48 29.96
C ILE A 90 52.77 -15.80 28.87
N PHE A 91 53.46 -15.25 27.88
CA PHE A 91 52.81 -14.60 26.76
C PHE A 91 52.03 -15.55 25.86
N GLN A 92 52.62 -16.68 25.45
CA GLN A 92 51.90 -17.70 24.69
C GLN A 92 50.63 -18.14 25.43
N ARG A 93 50.69 -18.28 26.76
CA ARG A 93 49.51 -18.59 27.57
C ARG A 93 48.46 -17.49 27.54
N ILE A 94 48.84 -16.22 27.61
CA ILE A 94 47.91 -15.07 27.50
C ILE A 94 47.29 -15.01 26.10
N MET A 95 48.08 -15.18 25.04
CA MET A 95 47.59 -15.16 23.66
C MET A 95 46.64 -16.32 23.38
N ASN A 96 46.98 -17.53 23.81
CA ASN A 96 46.11 -18.69 23.67
C ASN A 96 44.78 -18.48 24.40
N LYS A 97 44.82 -17.98 25.65
CA LYS A 97 43.60 -17.68 26.41
C LYS A 97 42.76 -16.57 25.76
N THR A 98 43.40 -15.55 25.18
CA THR A 98 42.72 -14.47 24.48
C THR A 98 42.06 -14.98 23.19
N ARG A 99 42.77 -15.85 22.45
CA ARG A 99 42.25 -16.52 21.26
C ARG A 99 41.07 -17.44 21.58
N GLU A 100 41.16 -18.24 22.65
CA GLU A 100 40.07 -19.10 23.12
C GLU A 100 38.82 -18.28 23.48
N ASN A 101 38.98 -17.19 24.22
CA ASN A 101 37.88 -16.28 24.55
C ASN A 101 37.26 -15.66 23.28
N ALA A 102 38.07 -15.24 22.32
CA ALA A 102 37.59 -14.68 21.05
C ALA A 102 36.83 -15.72 20.22
N ILE A 103 37.29 -16.97 20.19
CA ILE A 103 36.58 -18.08 19.52
C ILE A 103 35.23 -18.32 20.20
N PHE A 104 35.21 -18.39 21.53
CA PHE A 104 33.98 -18.59 22.31
C PHE A 104 32.94 -17.48 22.04
N ASP A 105 33.37 -16.21 22.07
CA ASP A 105 32.49 -15.07 21.78
C ASP A 105 31.93 -15.12 20.35
N LEU A 106 32.74 -15.52 19.37
CA LEU A 106 32.31 -15.67 17.98
C LEU A 106 31.31 -16.83 17.82
N GLU A 107 31.52 -17.95 18.50
CA GLU A 107 30.57 -19.07 18.50
C GLU A 107 29.26 -18.69 19.16
N GLN A 108 29.29 -17.95 20.27
CA GLN A 108 28.10 -17.45 20.93
C GLN A 108 27.32 -16.48 20.01
N LYS A 109 28.02 -15.55 19.34
CA LYS A 109 27.40 -14.64 18.35
C LYS A 109 26.79 -15.40 17.17
N ARG A 110 27.48 -16.44 16.65
CA ARG A 110 26.96 -17.31 15.59
C ARG A 110 25.72 -18.08 16.04
N SER A 111 25.72 -18.62 17.26
CA SER A 111 24.57 -19.31 17.84
C SER A 111 23.36 -18.38 17.96
N ASN A 112 23.56 -17.17 18.50
CA ASN A 112 22.51 -16.17 18.61
C ASN A 112 21.95 -15.74 17.24
N SER A 113 22.82 -15.56 16.24
CA SER A 113 22.41 -15.24 14.86
C SER A 113 21.55 -16.35 14.24
N ARG A 114 21.92 -17.62 14.43
CA ARG A 114 21.12 -18.77 13.97
C ARG A 114 19.74 -18.82 14.63
N ILE A 115 19.65 -18.56 15.93
CA ILE A 115 18.38 -18.50 16.66
C ILE A 115 17.50 -17.37 16.11
N LEU A 116 18.07 -16.19 15.85
CA LEU A 116 17.35 -15.06 15.30
C LEU A 116 16.82 -15.37 13.89
N CYS A 117 17.65 -15.96 13.03
CA CYS A 117 17.28 -16.38 11.67
C CYS A 117 16.11 -17.40 11.70
N SER A 118 16.19 -18.40 12.58
CA SER A 118 15.10 -19.37 12.74
C SER A 118 13.78 -18.73 13.20
N ARG A 119 13.84 -17.71 14.06
CA ARG A 119 12.64 -16.96 14.49
C ARG A 119 12.05 -16.12 13.35
N THR A 120 12.90 -15.47 12.55
CA THR A 120 12.43 -14.69 11.40
C THR A 120 11.80 -15.58 10.32
N ASP A 121 12.38 -16.75 10.05
CA ASP A 121 11.81 -17.69 9.07
C ASP A 121 10.44 -18.20 9.50
N LYS A 122 10.27 -18.52 10.79
CA LYS A 122 8.97 -18.90 11.34
C LYS A 122 7.93 -17.78 11.23
N ALA A 123 8.33 -16.53 11.52
CA ALA A 123 7.43 -15.38 11.38
C ALA A 123 7.00 -15.16 9.93
N ILE A 124 7.94 -15.26 8.97
CA ILE A 124 7.65 -15.17 7.54
C ILE A 124 6.68 -16.28 7.11
N ALA A 125 6.90 -17.52 7.57
CA ALA A 125 6.01 -18.63 7.24
C ALA A 125 4.57 -18.44 7.75
N ILE A 126 4.39 -17.83 8.94
CA ILE A 126 3.06 -17.49 9.48
C ILE A 126 2.39 -16.42 8.60
N LEU A 127 3.10 -15.34 8.26
CA LEU A 127 2.56 -14.26 7.42
C LEU A 127 2.15 -14.75 6.03
N LEU A 128 2.90 -15.68 5.45
CA LEU A 128 2.54 -16.28 4.16
C LEU A 128 1.24 -17.09 4.24
N LYS A 129 1.05 -17.87 5.32
CA LYS A 129 -0.20 -18.63 5.54
C LYS A 129 -1.40 -17.70 5.76
N ASP A 130 -1.21 -16.61 6.49
CA ASP A 130 -2.27 -15.63 6.72
C ASP A 130 -2.68 -14.92 5.41
N LYS A 131 -1.70 -14.64 4.55
CA LYS A 131 -1.95 -14.09 3.20
C LYS A 131 -2.76 -15.06 2.35
N GLU A 132 -2.38 -16.33 2.29
CA GLU A 132 -3.11 -17.36 1.54
C GLU A 132 -4.57 -17.49 2.03
N ALA A 133 -4.77 -17.49 3.36
CA ALA A 133 -6.11 -17.53 3.94
C ALA A 133 -6.94 -16.28 3.62
N ALA A 134 -6.32 -15.10 3.54
CA ALA A 134 -6.99 -13.87 3.12
C ALA A 134 -7.38 -13.90 1.64
N ASP A 135 -6.50 -14.37 0.76
CA ASP A 135 -6.77 -14.50 -0.67
C ASP A 135 -7.95 -15.45 -0.94
N ASP A 136 -8.04 -16.56 -0.21
CA ASP A 136 -9.16 -17.50 -0.31
C ASP A 136 -10.49 -16.89 0.18
N ARG A 137 -10.45 -16.07 1.25
CA ARG A 137 -11.64 -15.32 1.68
C ARG A 137 -12.10 -14.34 0.62
N ILE A 138 -11.18 -13.61 -0.01
CA ILE A 138 -11.49 -12.66 -1.09
C ILE A 138 -12.13 -13.39 -2.28
N LYS A 139 -11.57 -14.54 -2.70
CA LYS A 139 -12.16 -15.36 -3.77
C LYS A 139 -13.59 -15.81 -3.42
N ASN A 140 -13.82 -16.25 -2.18
CA ASN A 140 -15.15 -16.67 -1.74
C ASN A 140 -16.16 -15.51 -1.73
N ILE A 141 -15.74 -14.33 -1.26
CA ILE A 141 -16.58 -13.11 -1.29
C ILE A 141 -16.94 -12.77 -2.74
N LYS A 142 -15.97 -12.71 -3.65
CA LYS A 142 -16.21 -12.43 -5.07
C LYS A 142 -17.22 -13.42 -5.70
N ARG A 143 -17.09 -14.71 -5.38
CA ARG A 143 -18.03 -15.74 -5.85
C ARG A 143 -19.45 -15.51 -5.32
N LYS A 144 -19.61 -15.21 -4.03
CA LYS A 144 -20.91 -14.91 -3.43
C LYS A 144 -21.53 -13.65 -4.02
N THR A 145 -20.75 -12.59 -4.21
CA THR A 145 -21.23 -11.35 -4.83
C THR A 145 -21.77 -11.59 -6.25
N ARG A 146 -21.06 -12.37 -7.07
CA ARG A 146 -21.55 -12.73 -8.41
C ARG A 146 -22.88 -13.49 -8.36
N GLN A 147 -23.02 -14.47 -7.47
CA GLN A 147 -24.27 -15.22 -7.32
C GLN A 147 -25.46 -14.35 -6.88
N VAL A 148 -25.21 -13.33 -6.04
CA VAL A 148 -26.26 -12.38 -5.66
C VAL A 148 -26.66 -11.51 -6.84
N LEU A 149 -25.69 -11.00 -7.62
CA LEU A 149 -25.96 -10.19 -8.80
C LEU A 149 -26.79 -10.96 -9.86
N GLU A 150 -26.42 -12.21 -10.14
CA GLU A 150 -27.17 -13.07 -11.07
C GLU A 150 -28.62 -13.30 -10.61
N LYS A 151 -28.85 -13.51 -9.31
CA LYS A 151 -30.22 -13.65 -8.78
C LYS A 151 -31.03 -12.36 -8.90
N THR A 152 -30.43 -11.20 -8.65
CA THR A 152 -31.12 -9.91 -8.73
C THR A 152 -31.42 -9.45 -10.16
N SER A 153 -30.71 -9.97 -11.17
CA SER A 153 -30.97 -9.62 -12.58
C SER A 153 -32.18 -10.34 -13.17
N ASP A 154 -32.57 -11.49 -12.63
CA ASP A 154 -33.71 -12.27 -13.13
C ASP A 154 -35.06 -11.77 -12.59
N GLU A 155 -35.07 -11.02 -11.48
CA GLU A 155 -36.30 -10.54 -10.83
C GLU A 155 -36.79 -9.17 -11.36
N ASN A 156 -36.06 -8.50 -12.27
CA ASN A 156 -36.38 -7.14 -12.74
C ASN A 156 -36.75 -7.03 -14.24
N LYS A 157 -37.17 -8.13 -14.90
CA LYS A 157 -37.51 -8.14 -16.35
C LYS A 157 -38.98 -7.82 -16.68
N GLU A 158 -39.65 -6.96 -15.92
CA GLU A 158 -40.97 -6.44 -16.31
C GLU A 158 -40.97 -4.91 -16.30
N GLY A 159 -40.90 -4.30 -17.49
CA GLY A 159 -41.22 -2.87 -17.70
C GLY A 159 -40.06 -1.93 -18.04
N GLU A 160 -38.98 -2.39 -18.67
CA GLU A 160 -37.85 -1.52 -19.04
C GLU A 160 -38.23 -0.58 -20.20
N SER A 161 -38.84 0.55 -19.85
CA SER A 161 -38.78 1.79 -20.63
C SER A 161 -37.31 2.02 -20.98
N VAL A 162 -36.99 2.09 -22.28
CA VAL A 162 -35.66 2.35 -22.83
C VAL A 162 -35.16 3.72 -22.35
N ALA A 163 -34.70 3.79 -21.11
CA ALA A 163 -33.96 4.92 -20.61
C ALA A 163 -32.63 4.91 -21.37
N GLY A 164 -32.36 5.98 -22.11
CA GLY A 164 -31.11 6.11 -22.85
C GLY A 164 -29.89 5.98 -21.92
N GLU A 165 -28.73 5.74 -22.51
CA GLU A 165 -27.45 5.72 -21.80
C GLU A 165 -26.65 6.99 -22.16
N CYS A 166 -25.74 7.39 -21.27
CA CYS A 166 -24.81 8.46 -21.55
C CYS A 166 -23.77 8.02 -22.59
N GLU A 167 -23.55 8.82 -23.63
CA GLU A 167 -22.60 8.47 -24.68
C GLU A 167 -21.11 8.64 -24.30
N ILE A 168 -20.81 9.12 -23.09
CA ILE A 168 -19.43 9.27 -22.58
C ILE A 168 -19.06 8.11 -21.65
N CYS A 169 -19.89 7.82 -20.65
CA CYS A 169 -19.61 6.80 -19.63
C CYS A 169 -20.45 5.52 -19.79
N PHE A 170 -21.43 5.51 -20.71
CA PHE A 170 -22.35 4.41 -20.97
C PHE A 170 -23.23 4.00 -19.77
N GLU A 171 -23.32 4.84 -18.75
CA GLU A 171 -24.25 4.63 -17.64
C GLU A 171 -25.67 5.05 -18.05
N LYS A 172 -26.67 4.30 -17.56
CA LYS A 172 -28.08 4.63 -17.77
C LYS A 172 -28.43 5.94 -17.06
N TYR A 173 -29.34 6.72 -17.64
CA TYR A 173 -29.89 7.90 -16.95
C TYR A 173 -30.76 7.46 -15.77
N ASP A 174 -30.13 7.30 -14.61
CA ASP A 174 -30.77 6.96 -13.34
C ASP A 174 -30.90 8.18 -12.41
N ASN A 175 -31.66 8.04 -11.33
CA ASN A 175 -31.92 9.13 -10.38
C ASN A 175 -30.70 9.53 -9.52
N LYS A 176 -29.51 8.98 -9.77
CA LYS A 176 -28.31 9.25 -8.96
C LYS A 176 -27.40 10.26 -9.65
N ASP A 177 -26.40 9.78 -10.39
CA ASP A 177 -25.32 10.61 -10.95
C ASP A 177 -25.61 11.07 -12.37
N HIS A 178 -26.54 10.39 -13.05
CA HIS A 178 -27.02 10.69 -14.40
C HIS A 178 -28.41 11.33 -14.40
N ARG A 179 -28.87 11.84 -13.25
CA ARG A 179 -30.22 12.39 -13.08
C ARG A 179 -30.55 13.52 -14.04
N HIS A 180 -29.56 14.33 -14.40
CA HIS A 180 -29.73 15.42 -15.36
C HIS A 180 -29.02 15.05 -16.65
N SER A 181 -29.81 14.86 -17.70
CA SER A 181 -29.28 14.68 -19.05
C SER A 181 -29.10 16.04 -19.72
N ALA A 182 -27.94 16.23 -20.33
CA ALA A 182 -27.62 17.38 -21.15
C ALA A 182 -27.70 16.98 -22.61
N ILE A 183 -28.51 17.68 -23.40
CA ILE A 183 -28.58 17.53 -24.85
C ILE A 183 -27.80 18.67 -25.48
N THR A 184 -26.78 18.30 -26.25
CA THR A 184 -26.00 19.27 -27.04
C THR A 184 -26.78 19.72 -28.28
N ALA A 185 -26.40 20.85 -28.88
CA ALA A 185 -26.99 21.36 -30.13
C ALA A 185 -27.06 20.33 -31.28
N CYS A 186 -26.19 19.32 -31.26
CA CYS A 186 -26.17 18.26 -32.26
C CYS A 186 -27.12 17.09 -31.98
N GLY A 187 -27.88 17.13 -30.88
CA GLY A 187 -28.86 16.10 -30.51
C GLY A 187 -28.31 14.95 -29.65
N HIS A 188 -27.00 14.88 -29.45
CA HIS A 188 -26.37 13.88 -28.60
C HIS A 188 -26.60 14.16 -27.11
N ARG A 189 -26.86 13.09 -26.35
CA ARG A 189 -27.21 13.12 -24.93
C ARG A 189 -26.06 12.66 -24.05
N PHE A 190 -25.79 13.42 -23.00
CA PHE A 190 -24.74 13.13 -22.04
C PHE A 190 -25.22 13.32 -20.60
N GLY A 191 -24.59 12.67 -19.64
CA GLY A 191 -24.72 13.05 -18.23
C GLY A 191 -24.19 14.47 -18.04
N SER A 192 -24.94 15.30 -17.31
CA SER A 192 -24.52 16.68 -17.00
C SER A 192 -23.16 16.75 -16.29
N SER A 193 -22.83 15.76 -15.46
CA SER A 193 -21.52 15.60 -14.82
C SER A 193 -20.42 15.27 -15.84
N CYS A 194 -20.69 14.33 -16.76
CA CYS A 194 -19.75 13.92 -17.79
C CYS A 194 -19.40 15.06 -18.75
N ILE A 195 -20.41 15.83 -19.21
CA ILE A 195 -20.15 16.94 -20.15
C ILE A 195 -19.35 18.07 -19.49
N LYS A 196 -19.59 18.36 -18.20
CA LYS A 196 -18.81 19.34 -17.42
C LYS A 196 -17.37 18.89 -17.21
N LEU A 197 -17.13 17.59 -17.00
CA LEU A 197 -15.78 17.05 -16.88
C LEU A 197 -15.00 17.24 -18.18
N VAL A 198 -15.64 17.00 -19.33
CA VAL A 198 -15.02 17.25 -20.65
C VAL A 198 -14.71 18.73 -20.84
N GLU A 199 -15.62 19.63 -20.48
CA GLU A 199 -15.39 21.08 -20.52
C GLU A 199 -14.17 21.48 -19.67
N TYR A 200 -14.09 20.96 -18.44
CA TYR A 200 -12.98 21.22 -17.53
C TYR A 200 -11.63 20.72 -18.06
N LEU A 201 -11.59 19.49 -18.58
CA LEU A 201 -10.37 18.92 -19.16
C LEU A 201 -9.93 19.69 -20.41
N TYR A 202 -10.88 20.11 -21.25
CA TYR A 202 -10.58 20.93 -22.43
C TYR A 202 -9.99 22.29 -22.04
N LYS A 203 -10.53 22.90 -20.98
CA LYS A 203 -10.00 24.14 -20.43
C LYS A 203 -8.56 23.98 -19.95
N ILE A 204 -8.25 22.96 -19.13
CA ILE A 204 -6.88 22.69 -18.68
C ILE A 204 -5.94 22.47 -19.88
N PHE A 205 -6.37 21.67 -20.85
CA PHE A 205 -5.57 21.41 -22.04
C PHE A 205 -5.28 22.70 -22.81
N MET A 206 -6.28 23.55 -23.04
CA MET A 206 -6.10 24.82 -23.75
C MET A 206 -5.28 25.84 -22.95
N GLU A 207 -5.39 25.87 -21.63
CA GLU A 207 -4.56 26.72 -20.76
C GLU A 207 -3.07 26.33 -20.80
N SER A 208 -2.76 25.06 -21.07
CA SER A 208 -1.38 24.60 -21.25
C SER A 208 -0.76 25.01 -22.60
N VAL A 209 -1.58 25.45 -23.56
CA VAL A 209 -1.16 25.86 -24.90
C VAL A 209 -1.20 27.40 -25.03
N ASN A 210 -0.16 28.05 -24.49
CA ASN A 210 0.30 29.43 -24.73
C ASN A 210 -0.75 30.58 -24.63
N PHE A 211 -0.74 31.26 -23.48
CA PHE A 211 -1.81 32.13 -22.94
C PHE A 211 -1.93 33.56 -23.53
N ASN A 212 -1.01 34.02 -24.37
CA ASN A 212 -0.90 35.45 -24.67
C ASN A 212 -1.74 35.98 -25.84
N GLN A 213 -2.47 35.13 -26.58
CA GLN A 213 -3.32 35.59 -27.70
C GLN A 213 -4.84 35.41 -27.49
N ILE A 214 -5.29 34.62 -26.51
CA ILE A 214 -6.70 34.17 -26.45
C ILE A 214 -7.53 34.93 -25.40
N LYS A 215 -6.95 35.93 -24.71
CA LYS A 215 -7.61 36.56 -23.56
C LYS A 215 -8.69 37.60 -23.88
N LYS A 216 -9.08 37.81 -25.15
CA LYS A 216 -9.96 38.94 -25.49
C LYS A 216 -11.32 38.68 -26.13
N THR A 217 -11.72 37.46 -26.51
CA THR A 217 -13.08 37.30 -27.07
C THR A 217 -13.67 35.89 -27.16
N PHE A 218 -13.06 34.85 -26.57
CA PHE A 218 -13.60 33.50 -26.76
C PHE A 218 -14.64 33.14 -25.69
N GLU A 219 -15.92 33.25 -26.08
CA GLU A 219 -16.91 32.26 -25.66
C GLU A 219 -16.28 30.89 -25.91
N ILE A 220 -16.07 30.11 -24.85
CA ILE A 220 -15.43 28.80 -24.93
C ILE A 220 -16.42 27.88 -25.66
N ASN A 221 -16.22 27.72 -26.96
CA ASN A 221 -16.97 26.76 -27.75
C ASN A 221 -16.50 25.34 -27.35
N ALA A 222 -17.30 24.63 -26.58
CA ALA A 222 -17.08 23.22 -26.29
C ALA A 222 -17.36 22.38 -27.55
N LYS A 223 -16.74 21.20 -27.65
CA LYS A 223 -16.95 20.26 -28.76
C LYS A 223 -17.71 19.03 -28.28
N CYS A 224 -18.69 18.58 -29.06
CA CYS A 224 -19.40 17.34 -28.77
C CYS A 224 -18.41 16.16 -28.84
N PRO A 225 -18.27 15.33 -27.79
CA PRO A 225 -17.32 14.22 -27.80
C PRO A 225 -17.56 13.20 -28.92
N LYS A 226 -18.81 13.07 -29.38
CA LYS A 226 -19.19 12.08 -30.38
C LYS A 226 -19.02 12.54 -31.83
N CYS A 227 -19.44 13.77 -32.14
CA CYS A 227 -19.41 14.28 -33.52
C CYS A 227 -18.50 15.49 -33.73
N ASN A 228 -17.81 15.95 -32.68
CA ASN A 228 -16.86 17.06 -32.69
C ASN A 228 -17.45 18.42 -33.11
N ARG A 229 -18.78 18.53 -33.20
CA ARG A 229 -19.48 19.79 -33.51
C ARG A 229 -19.33 20.76 -32.33
N LEU A 230 -18.99 22.01 -32.64
CA LEU A 230 -18.87 23.10 -31.68
C LEU A 230 -20.26 23.48 -31.14
N PHE A 231 -20.34 23.78 -29.85
CA PHE A 231 -21.51 24.33 -29.19
C PHE A 231 -21.10 25.33 -28.09
N THR A 232 -21.95 26.34 -27.84
CA THR A 232 -21.82 27.24 -26.69
C THR A 232 -22.59 26.70 -25.49
N ASN A 233 -22.28 27.16 -24.27
CA ASN A 233 -22.98 26.72 -23.06
C ASN A 233 -24.50 27.02 -23.11
N ASP A 234 -24.90 28.10 -23.80
CA ASP A 234 -26.31 28.44 -24.00
C ASP A 234 -27.04 27.47 -24.95
N GLN A 235 -26.29 26.67 -25.71
CA GLN A 235 -26.81 25.65 -26.63
C GLN A 235 -26.89 24.25 -25.98
N ILE A 236 -26.65 24.14 -24.66
CA ILE A 236 -26.88 22.91 -23.90
C ILE A 236 -28.27 22.95 -23.28
N LEU A 237 -29.16 22.08 -23.75
CA LEU A 237 -30.48 21.90 -23.15
C LEU A 237 -30.37 20.89 -21.99
N ASN A 238 -30.53 21.38 -20.77
CA ASN A 238 -30.63 20.52 -19.59
C ASN A 238 -32.07 20.00 -19.50
N LEU A 239 -32.25 18.69 -19.63
CA LEU A 239 -33.51 18.02 -19.35
C LEU A 239 -33.50 17.61 -17.87
N PHE A 240 -34.46 18.15 -17.12
CA PHE A 240 -34.72 17.84 -15.72
C PHE A 240 -35.56 16.59 -15.54
#